data_AF-A0A0Q7TSK7-F1
#
_entry.id   AF-A0A0Q7TSK7-F1
#
_cell.length_a   1.000
_cell.length_b   1.000
_cell.length_c   1.000
_cell.angle_alpha   90.00
_cell.angle_beta   90.00
_cell.angle_gamma   90.00
#
_symmetry.space_group_name_H-M   'P 1'
#
loop_
_entity.id
_entity.type
_entity.pdbx_description
1 polymer ?
#
loop_
_entity_poly.entity_id
_entity_poly.type
_entity_poly.pdbx_seq_one_letter_code
_entity_poly.pdbx_strand_id
1 'polypeptide(L)'
;MAIEHDFFGLLESGPDGSIFWSENVDLGDQNVTVDLTAPDQDDVSPAALDAAAAMVSALEELDRRARVAMLAEVDNRASEVTEYILMQQETLGDELEDYLVDISGEPAVDIIRSLQLMSMTILADEHGGDDPFAVLEYALDPDAADDVLLVNLDSAGSVLSVTSAD
;
A
#
# COMPACT_ATOMS: atom_id res chain seq x y z
N MET A 1 -14.97 -0.60 -24.03
CA MET A 1 -16.29 -0.20 -23.50
C MET A 1 -16.03 0.78 -22.36
N ALA A 2 -17.00 1.24 -21.59
CA ALA A 2 -16.71 2.15 -20.47
C ALA A 2 -17.63 1.84 -19.28
N ILE A 3 -17.10 2.00 -18.06
CA ILE A 3 -17.83 1.82 -16.81
C ILE A 3 -17.97 3.19 -16.16
N GLU A 4 -19.18 3.58 -15.78
CA GLU A 4 -19.43 4.82 -15.04
C GLU A 4 -19.60 4.47 -13.56
N HIS A 5 -18.86 5.17 -12.70
CA HIS A 5 -18.90 5.00 -11.25
C HIS A 5 -18.92 6.36 -10.56
N ASP A 6 -19.66 6.49 -9.46
CA ASP A 6 -19.86 7.78 -8.77
C ASP A 6 -18.55 8.38 -8.25
N PHE A 7 -17.61 7.53 -7.83
CA PHE A 7 -16.31 7.96 -7.31
C PHE A 7 -15.26 8.12 -8.43
N PHE A 8 -15.14 7.13 -9.32
CA PHE A 8 -14.07 7.09 -10.33
C PHE A 8 -14.43 7.83 -11.63
N GLY A 9 -15.69 8.25 -11.76
CA GLY A 9 -16.20 8.82 -13.00
C GLY A 9 -16.26 7.77 -14.11
N LEU A 10 -15.81 8.15 -15.31
CA LEU A 10 -15.81 7.27 -16.47
C LEU A 10 -14.47 6.52 -16.57
N LEU A 11 -14.51 5.21 -16.39
CA LEU A 11 -13.40 4.30 -16.62
C LEU A 11 -13.46 3.77 -18.05
N GLU A 12 -12.52 4.19 -18.89
CA GLU A 12 -12.36 3.70 -20.26
C GLU A 12 -11.39 2.53 -20.31
N SER A 13 -11.74 1.47 -21.02
CA SER A 13 -10.83 0.36 -21.24
C SER A 13 -9.86 0.63 -22.39
N GLY A 14 -8.62 0.19 -22.20
CA GLY A 14 -7.55 0.20 -23.18
C GLY A 14 -7.84 -0.72 -24.38
N PRO A 15 -6.99 -0.67 -25.42
CA PRO A 15 -7.14 -1.51 -26.62
C PRO A 15 -7.05 -3.02 -26.34
N ASP A 16 -6.47 -3.40 -25.21
CA ASP A 16 -6.30 -4.74 -24.66
C ASP A 16 -7.42 -5.14 -23.69
N GLY A 17 -8.39 -4.26 -23.40
CA GLY A 17 -9.51 -4.53 -22.50
C GLY A 17 -9.25 -4.14 -21.04
N SER A 18 -8.00 -3.83 -20.69
CA SER A 18 -7.59 -3.41 -19.35
C SER A 18 -8.20 -2.07 -18.96
N ILE A 19 -8.42 -1.85 -17.67
CA ILE A 19 -8.80 -0.55 -17.13
C ILE A 19 -7.67 -0.01 -16.26
N PHE A 20 -7.51 1.31 -16.29
CA PHE A 20 -6.55 2.01 -15.43
C PHE A 20 -7.12 3.36 -15.01
N TRP A 21 -7.02 3.66 -13.72
CA TRP A 21 -7.33 4.95 -13.12
C TRP A 21 -6.26 5.29 -12.09
N SER A 22 -5.91 6.57 -12.00
CA SER A 22 -4.88 7.04 -11.08
C SER A 22 -5.22 8.43 -10.59
N GLU A 23 -5.13 8.65 -9.29
CA GLU A 23 -5.31 9.95 -8.67
C GLU A 23 -4.39 10.10 -7.44
N ASN A 24 -4.05 11.34 -7.11
CA ASN A 24 -3.32 11.66 -5.91
C ASN A 24 -4.29 12.01 -4.77
N VAL A 25 -4.14 11.34 -3.63
CA VAL A 25 -4.97 11.51 -2.43
C VAL A 25 -4.12 12.09 -1.30
N ASP A 26 -4.61 13.15 -0.67
CA ASP A 26 -3.94 13.75 0.48
C ASP A 26 -4.13 12.89 1.74
N LEU A 27 -3.02 12.56 2.40
CA LEU A 27 -2.95 11.80 3.64
C LEU A 27 -2.12 12.56 4.67
N GLY A 28 -2.77 13.40 5.47
CA GLY A 28 -2.07 14.31 6.37
C GLY A 28 -1.18 15.27 5.57
N ASP A 29 0.14 15.20 5.79
CA ASP A 29 1.15 15.97 5.05
C ASP A 29 1.72 15.22 3.84
N GLN A 30 1.27 13.99 3.57
CA GLN A 30 1.70 13.16 2.44
C GLN A 30 0.70 13.26 1.28
N ASN A 31 1.19 13.01 0.07
CA ASN A 31 0.38 12.89 -1.12
C ASN A 31 0.61 11.49 -1.71
N VAL A 32 -0.41 10.64 -1.63
CA VAL A 32 -0.33 9.21 -1.96
C VAL A 32 -0.92 8.99 -3.35
N THR A 33 -0.18 8.30 -4.22
CA THR A 33 -0.73 7.89 -5.52
C THR A 33 -1.64 6.68 -5.32
N VAL A 34 -2.89 6.78 -5.77
CA VAL A 34 -3.83 5.67 -5.74
C VAL A 34 -4.13 5.23 -7.16
N ASP A 35 -3.77 3.99 -7.47
CA ASP A 35 -4.02 3.36 -8.75
C ASP A 35 -5.12 2.31 -8.62
N LEU A 36 -6.00 2.25 -9.62
CA LEU A 36 -6.96 1.17 -9.81
C LEU A 36 -6.71 0.55 -11.18
N THR A 37 -6.51 -0.76 -11.20
CA THR A 37 -6.24 -1.52 -12.41
C THR A 37 -7.03 -2.83 -12.46
N ALA A 38 -7.30 -3.30 -13.66
CA ALA A 38 -7.73 -4.68 -13.92
C ALA A 38 -7.36 -5.07 -15.37
N PRO A 39 -7.01 -6.34 -15.63
CA PRO A 39 -6.59 -6.80 -16.95
C PRO A 39 -7.75 -6.86 -17.95
N ASP A 40 -8.99 -7.09 -17.49
CA ASP A 40 -10.19 -7.12 -18.31
C ASP A 40 -11.32 -6.37 -17.60
N GLN A 41 -11.94 -5.40 -18.28
CA GLN A 41 -13.07 -4.65 -17.73
C GLN A 41 -14.28 -5.54 -17.40
N ASP A 42 -14.43 -6.68 -18.06
CA ASP A 42 -15.60 -7.55 -17.87
C ASP A 42 -15.51 -8.33 -16.54
N ASP A 43 -14.32 -8.40 -15.94
CA ASP A 43 -14.09 -8.96 -14.60
C ASP A 43 -14.30 -7.93 -13.48
N VAL A 44 -14.57 -6.66 -13.82
CA VAL A 44 -14.75 -5.59 -12.85
C VAL A 44 -16.22 -5.42 -12.51
N SER A 45 -16.59 -5.91 -11.32
CA SER A 45 -17.96 -5.77 -10.84
C SER A 45 -18.22 -4.38 -10.22
N PRO A 46 -19.48 -3.88 -10.22
CA PRO A 46 -19.83 -2.66 -9.50
C PRO A 46 -19.48 -2.71 -8.01
N ALA A 47 -19.64 -3.89 -7.39
CA ALA A 47 -19.28 -4.09 -5.98
C ALA A 47 -17.76 -3.96 -5.73
N ALA A 48 -16.93 -4.34 -6.70
CA ALA A 48 -15.48 -4.11 -6.64
C ALA A 48 -15.15 -2.62 -6.63
N LEU A 49 -15.82 -1.83 -7.48
CA LEU A 49 -15.65 -0.38 -7.53
C LEU A 49 -16.17 0.31 -6.26
N ASP A 50 -17.29 -0.15 -5.70
CA ASP A 50 -17.78 0.34 -4.41
C ASP A 50 -16.77 0.05 -3.28
N ALA A 51 -16.21 -1.16 -3.24
CA ALA A 51 -15.19 -1.55 -2.28
C ALA A 51 -13.89 -0.73 -2.44
N ALA A 52 -13.43 -0.55 -3.68
CA ALA A 52 -12.28 0.27 -4.00
C ALA A 52 -12.46 1.72 -3.53
N ALA A 53 -13.60 2.35 -3.85
CA ALA A 53 -13.91 3.72 -3.42
C ALA A 53 -13.99 3.84 -1.89
N ALA A 54 -14.52 2.82 -1.21
CA ALA A 54 -14.53 2.76 0.24
C ALA A 54 -13.11 2.66 0.84
N MET A 55 -12.20 1.92 0.20
CA MET A 55 -10.79 1.87 0.61
C MET A 55 -10.08 3.20 0.45
N VAL A 56 -10.25 3.88 -0.70
CA VAL A 56 -9.67 5.23 -0.91
C VAL A 56 -10.16 6.19 0.17
N SER A 57 -11.45 6.14 0.48
CA SER A 57 -12.05 6.97 1.54
C SER A 57 -11.58 6.61 2.96
N ALA A 58 -11.03 5.41 3.15
CA ALA A 58 -10.56 4.88 4.43
C ALA A 58 -9.02 4.85 4.55
N LEU A 59 -8.29 5.48 3.63
CA LEU A 59 -6.83 5.36 3.50
C LEU A 59 -6.08 5.64 4.83
N GLU A 60 -6.48 6.66 5.59
CA GLU A 60 -5.92 6.96 6.91
C GLU A 60 -6.02 5.80 7.90
N GLU A 61 -7.16 5.12 7.92
CA GLU A 61 -7.39 3.99 8.80
C GLU A 61 -6.67 2.73 8.29
N LEU A 62 -6.55 2.56 6.97
CA LEU A 62 -5.78 1.48 6.37
C LEU A 62 -4.27 1.62 6.66
N ASP A 63 -3.71 2.82 6.53
CA ASP A 63 -2.33 3.13 6.92
C ASP A 63 -2.08 2.76 8.38
N ARG A 64 -2.97 3.19 9.28
CA ARG A 64 -2.87 2.86 10.70
C ARG A 64 -2.89 1.35 10.95
N ARG A 65 -3.75 0.59 10.26
CA ARG A 65 -3.82 -0.88 10.38
C ARG A 65 -2.57 -1.56 9.83
N ALA A 66 -2.07 -1.10 8.69
CA ALA A 66 -0.85 -1.61 8.07
C ALA A 66 0.34 -1.46 9.02
N ARG A 67 0.52 -0.27 9.63
CA ARG A 67 1.58 -0.05 10.63
C ARG A 67 1.44 -0.94 11.87
N VAL A 68 0.21 -1.17 12.34
CA VAL A 68 -0.02 -2.12 13.46
C VAL A 68 0.36 -3.55 13.07
N ALA A 69 0.04 -3.98 11.84
CA ALA A 69 0.42 -5.29 11.34
C ALA A 69 1.94 -5.43 11.20
N MET A 70 2.63 -4.43 10.65
CA MET A 70 4.09 -4.40 10.57
C MET A 70 4.73 -4.50 11.96
N LEU A 71 4.27 -3.70 12.93
CA LEU A 71 4.78 -3.75 14.30
C LEU A 71 4.60 -5.11 14.98
N ALA A 72 3.54 -5.86 14.63
CA ALA A 72 3.32 -7.20 15.17
C ALA A 72 4.34 -8.24 14.67
N GLU A 73 4.98 -7.99 13.52
CA GLU A 73 5.97 -8.87 12.90
C GLU A 73 7.42 -8.59 13.35
N VAL A 74 7.67 -7.47 14.05
CA VAL A 74 9.04 -7.04 14.42
C VAL A 74 9.84 -8.09 15.21
N ASP A 75 9.18 -8.87 16.06
CA ASP A 75 9.81 -9.94 16.85
C ASP A 75 9.97 -11.26 16.07
N ASN A 76 9.38 -11.37 14.87
CA ASN A 76 9.44 -12.56 14.02
C ASN A 76 10.60 -12.46 13.04
N ARG A 77 11.73 -13.10 13.37
CA ARG A 77 12.95 -13.11 12.54
C ARG A 77 12.82 -13.72 11.15
N ALA A 78 11.71 -14.41 10.86
CA ALA A 78 11.42 -14.93 9.54
C ALA A 78 10.44 -14.03 8.76
N SER A 79 10.12 -12.85 9.28
CA SER A 79 9.27 -11.87 8.62
C SER A 79 10.08 -10.93 7.75
N GLU A 80 9.50 -10.55 6.62
CA GLU A 80 10.03 -9.53 5.72
C GLU A 80 10.18 -8.18 6.40
N VAL A 81 9.31 -7.88 7.38
CA VAL A 81 9.37 -6.64 8.17
C VAL A 81 10.66 -6.59 9.00
N THR A 82 11.01 -7.68 9.69
CA THR A 82 12.25 -7.74 10.46
C THR A 82 13.46 -7.65 9.54
N GLU A 83 13.45 -8.34 8.39
CA GLU A 83 14.57 -8.26 7.43
C GLU A 83 14.74 -6.85 6.87
N TYR A 84 13.65 -6.19 6.47
CA TYR A 84 13.66 -4.79 6.04
C TYR A 84 14.27 -3.87 7.09
N ILE A 85 13.83 -3.98 8.35
CA ILE A 85 14.32 -3.15 9.46
C ILE A 85 15.82 -3.35 9.69
N LEU A 86 16.31 -4.59 9.58
CA LEU A 86 17.74 -4.88 9.73
C LEU A 86 18.54 -4.30 8.56
N MET A 87 18.04 -4.49 7.33
CA MET A 87 18.66 -3.94 6.13
C MET A 87 18.76 -2.41 6.20
N GLN A 88 17.71 -1.70 6.61
CA GLN A 88 17.75 -0.24 6.75
C GLN A 88 18.77 0.22 7.78
N GLN A 89 18.89 -0.48 8.92
CA GLN A 89 19.91 -0.19 9.92
C GLN A 89 21.32 -0.42 9.41
N GLU A 90 21.53 -1.48 8.63
CA GLU A 90 22.84 -1.80 8.05
C GLU A 90 23.23 -0.83 6.92
N THR A 91 22.28 -0.45 6.06
CA THR A 91 22.51 0.43 4.91
C THR A 91 22.71 1.88 5.34
N LEU A 92 21.82 2.41 6.19
CA LEU A 92 21.85 3.82 6.60
C LEU A 92 22.82 4.07 7.76
N GLY A 93 23.02 3.09 8.64
CA GLY A 93 23.95 3.20 9.77
C GLY A 93 23.70 4.46 10.62
N ASP A 94 24.71 5.32 10.71
CA ASP A 94 24.63 6.59 11.46
C ASP A 94 23.68 7.62 10.83
N GLU A 95 23.34 7.49 9.53
CA GLU A 95 22.42 8.40 8.82
C GLU A 95 20.94 8.02 9.03
N LEU A 96 20.66 6.87 9.66
CA LEU A 96 19.29 6.41 9.89
C LEU A 96 18.44 7.44 10.64
N GLU A 97 19.02 8.09 11.65
CA GLU A 97 18.32 9.09 12.48
C GLU A 97 17.79 10.28 11.67
N ASP A 98 18.39 10.59 10.51
CA ASP A 98 17.93 11.68 9.63
C ASP A 98 16.60 11.34 8.91
N TYR A 99 16.26 10.06 8.81
CA TYR A 99 14.99 9.58 8.22
C TYR A 99 13.89 9.36 9.26
N LEU A 100 14.21 9.44 10.56
CA LEU A 100 13.26 9.15 11.62
C LEU A 100 12.43 10.38 11.99
N VAL A 101 11.10 10.22 12.05
CA VAL A 101 10.19 11.30 12.46
C VAL A 101 10.16 11.49 13.99
N ASP A 102 10.52 10.46 14.75
CA ASP A 102 10.62 10.46 16.21
C ASP A 102 11.65 9.40 16.66
N ILE A 103 12.36 9.68 17.75
CA ILE A 103 13.37 8.77 18.31
C ILE A 103 12.91 8.35 19.71
N SER A 104 12.30 7.17 19.79
CA SER A 104 11.81 6.61 21.05
C SER A 104 12.83 5.72 21.75
N GLY A 105 13.90 5.31 21.04
CA GLY A 105 14.91 4.38 21.52
C GLY A 105 14.61 2.92 21.18
N GLU A 106 13.56 2.67 20.39
CA GLU A 106 13.24 1.38 19.80
C GLU A 106 13.32 1.50 18.28
N PRO A 107 14.49 1.25 17.65
CA PRO A 107 14.71 1.54 16.23
C PRO A 107 13.67 0.91 15.29
N ALA A 108 13.23 -0.32 15.59
CA ALA A 108 12.20 -0.98 14.82
C ALA A 108 10.87 -0.21 14.83
N VAL A 109 10.46 0.31 15.98
CA VAL A 109 9.24 1.11 16.13
C VAL A 109 9.40 2.46 15.42
N ASP A 110 10.57 3.08 15.60
CA ASP A 110 10.89 4.38 15.02
C ASP A 110 10.90 4.32 13.48
N ILE A 111 11.50 3.26 12.89
CA ILE A 111 11.48 3.01 11.44
C ILE A 111 10.04 2.86 10.93
N ILE A 112 9.24 1.96 11.51
CA ILE A 112 7.86 1.72 11.02
C ILE A 112 6.98 2.96 11.14
N ARG A 113 7.20 3.81 12.14
CA ARG A 113 6.50 5.10 12.27
C ARG A 113 6.94 6.12 11.23
N SER A 114 8.17 6.03 10.77
CA SER A 114 8.78 6.98 9.84
C SER A 114 8.56 6.62 8.37
N LEU A 115 8.12 5.39 8.09
CA LEU A 115 7.75 4.97 6.74
C LEU A 115 6.71 5.93 6.11
N GLN A 116 6.95 6.32 4.87
CA GLN A 116 6.03 7.06 4.03
C GLN A 116 5.18 6.08 3.22
N LEU A 117 3.88 6.36 3.11
CA LEU A 117 2.98 5.61 2.23
C LEU A 117 3.11 6.20 0.82
N MET A 118 3.74 5.46 -0.07
CA MET A 118 4.06 5.91 -1.43
C MET A 118 2.84 5.78 -2.34
N SER A 119 2.22 4.60 -2.32
CA SER A 119 1.09 4.30 -3.20
C SER A 119 0.11 3.29 -2.60
N MET A 120 -1.09 3.30 -3.14
CA MET A 120 -2.06 2.21 -2.98
C MET A 120 -2.48 1.73 -4.37
N THR A 121 -2.18 0.48 -4.70
CA THR A 121 -2.65 -0.16 -5.94
C THR A 121 -3.85 -1.06 -5.62
N ILE A 122 -4.96 -0.86 -6.32
CA ILE A 122 -6.18 -1.66 -6.22
C ILE A 122 -6.31 -2.54 -7.47
N LEU A 123 -6.47 -3.86 -7.25
CA LEU A 123 -6.67 -4.88 -8.27
C LEU A 123 -8.17 -5.21 -8.34
N ALA A 124 -8.91 -4.50 -9.19
CA ALA A 124 -10.37 -4.51 -9.15
C ALA A 124 -11.00 -5.86 -9.57
N ASP A 125 -10.27 -6.69 -10.32
CA ASP A 125 -10.68 -8.04 -10.70
C ASP A 125 -10.57 -9.07 -9.56
N GLU A 126 -9.75 -8.80 -8.54
CA GLU A 126 -9.53 -9.71 -7.41
C GLU A 126 -10.61 -9.61 -6.31
N HIS A 127 -11.71 -8.91 -6.59
CA HIS A 127 -12.77 -8.71 -5.61
C HIS A 127 -13.47 -10.03 -5.25
N GLY A 128 -13.20 -10.51 -4.03
CA GLY A 128 -13.74 -11.77 -3.51
C GLY A 128 -12.94 -13.02 -3.91
N GLY A 129 -11.75 -12.82 -4.49
CA GLY A 129 -10.75 -13.86 -4.72
C GLY A 129 -9.92 -14.19 -3.47
N ASP A 130 -8.92 -15.04 -3.66
CA ASP A 130 -7.93 -15.39 -2.63
C ASP A 130 -6.67 -14.49 -2.70
N ASP A 131 -6.48 -13.80 -3.83
CA ASP A 131 -5.37 -12.88 -4.04
C ASP A 131 -5.67 -11.48 -3.43
N PRO A 132 -4.63 -10.67 -3.16
CA PRO A 132 -4.82 -9.34 -2.59
C PRO A 132 -5.68 -8.44 -3.48
N PHE A 133 -6.66 -7.76 -2.89
CA PHE A 133 -7.47 -6.77 -3.59
C PHE A 133 -6.78 -5.41 -3.66
N ALA A 134 -5.96 -5.09 -2.66
CA ALA A 134 -5.16 -3.86 -2.65
C ALA A 134 -3.78 -4.09 -2.05
N VAL A 135 -2.81 -3.29 -2.48
CA VAL A 135 -1.44 -3.30 -2.00
C VAL A 135 -1.05 -1.87 -1.61
N LEU A 136 -0.58 -1.68 -0.38
CA LEU A 136 0.01 -0.44 0.10
C LEU A 136 1.53 -0.54 0.05
N GLU A 137 2.19 0.43 -0.56
CA GLU A 137 3.64 0.47 -0.70
C GLU A 137 4.25 1.50 0.25
N TYR A 138 5.22 1.08 1.06
CA TYR A 138 5.89 1.92 2.05
C TYR A 138 7.39 1.98 1.82
N ALA A 139 7.95 3.18 1.95
CA ALA A 139 9.39 3.41 1.89
C ALA A 139 9.86 4.25 3.08
N LEU A 140 11.04 3.98 3.61
CA LEU A 140 11.69 4.87 4.59
C LEU A 140 12.35 6.06 3.89
N ASP A 141 13.07 5.78 2.80
CA ASP A 141 13.61 6.78 1.88
C ASP A 141 12.84 6.72 0.56
N PRO A 142 11.95 7.69 0.27
CA PRO A 142 11.14 7.69 -0.96
C PRO A 142 11.99 7.88 -2.23
N ASP A 143 13.23 8.37 -2.12
CA ASP A 143 14.15 8.50 -3.25
C ASP A 143 14.93 7.19 -3.53
N ALA A 144 14.91 6.22 -2.60
CA ALA A 144 15.50 4.89 -2.77
C ALA A 144 14.45 3.91 -3.32
N ALA A 145 14.43 3.75 -4.64
CA ALA A 145 13.38 3.03 -5.37
C ALA A 145 13.26 1.53 -5.08
N ASP A 146 14.30 0.89 -4.50
CA ASP A 146 14.38 -0.57 -4.41
C ASP A 146 13.99 -1.12 -3.02
N ASP A 147 13.90 -0.28 -1.98
CA ASP A 147 13.69 -0.74 -0.60
C ASP A 147 12.30 -0.38 -0.07
N VAL A 148 11.30 -1.19 -0.44
CA VAL A 148 9.91 -0.98 -0.02
C VAL A 148 9.30 -2.18 0.72
N LEU A 149 8.34 -1.89 1.60
CA LEU A 149 7.42 -2.86 2.18
C LEU A 149 6.06 -2.77 1.51
N LEU A 150 5.52 -3.92 1.13
CA LEU A 150 4.21 -4.09 0.51
C LEU A 150 3.25 -4.70 1.54
N VAL A 151 2.14 -4.02 1.81
CA VAL A 151 1.08 -4.54 2.69
C VAL A 151 -0.12 -4.93 1.85
N ASN A 152 -0.39 -6.24 1.80
CA ASN A 152 -1.45 -6.83 1.01
C ASN A 152 -2.76 -6.84 1.81
N LEU A 153 -3.84 -6.39 1.19
CA LEU A 153 -5.16 -6.23 1.81
C LEU A 153 -6.24 -7.03 1.06
N ASP A 154 -7.20 -7.58 1.80
CA ASP A 154 -8.46 -8.08 1.22
C ASP A 154 -9.41 -6.92 0.87
N SER A 155 -10.52 -7.19 0.16
CA SER A 155 -11.49 -6.16 -0.23
C SER A 155 -12.25 -5.49 0.94
N ALA A 156 -12.10 -5.98 2.17
CA ALA A 156 -12.61 -5.35 3.39
C ALA A 156 -11.57 -4.47 4.10
N GLY A 157 -10.33 -4.42 3.59
CA GLY A 157 -9.22 -3.68 4.18
C GLY A 157 -8.58 -4.39 5.37
N SER A 158 -8.70 -5.73 5.45
CA SER A 158 -7.95 -6.56 6.39
C SER A 158 -6.58 -6.87 5.82
N VAL A 159 -5.53 -6.81 6.65
CA VAL A 159 -4.17 -7.17 6.25
C VAL A 159 -4.07 -8.68 6.08
N LEU A 160 -3.63 -9.12 4.89
CA LEU A 160 -3.36 -10.51 4.53
C LEU A 160 -1.91 -10.89 4.81
N SER A 161 -0.97 -10.03 4.42
CA SER A 161 0.46 -10.24 4.60
C SER A 161 1.24 -8.93 4.47
N VAL A 162 2.49 -8.95 4.92
CA VAL A 162 3.49 -7.92 4.63
C VAL A 162 4.66 -8.60 3.94
N THR A 163 5.08 -8.06 2.79
CA THR A 163 6.20 -8.58 1.98
C THR A 163 7.17 -7.47 1.60
N SER A 164 8.38 -7.80 1.18
CA SER A 164 9.28 -6.88 0.47
C SER A 164 8.94 -6.88 -1.03
N ALA A 165 9.40 -5.87 -1.78
CA ALA A 165 9.44 -5.96 -3.24
C ALA A 165 10.63 -6.84 -3.67
N ASP A 166 10.38 -7.76 -4.62
CA ASP A 166 11.36 -8.73 -5.15
C ASP A 166 12.26 -8.13 -6.24
#